data_AF-A0A0X8P5S3-F1
#
_entry.id   AF-A0A0X8P5S3-F1
#
_cell.length_a   1.000
_cell.length_b   1.000
_cell.length_c   1.000
_cell.angle_alpha   90.00
_cell.angle_beta   90.00
_cell.angle_gamma   90.00
#
_symmetry.space_group_name_H-M   'P 1'
#
loop_
_entity.id
_entity.type
_entity.pdbx_description
1 polymer ?
#
loop_
_entity_poly.entity_id
_entity_poly.type
_entity_poly.pdbx_seq_one_letter_code
_entity_poly.pdbx_strand_id
1 'polypeptide(L)'
;MPSSSSLDRSSLNLLAGAVALALAPAVFAGQAPGAAAAPDIPISHRDRIYAAEQFSNTVSVTDPVDNKLLGVIRLGDPAPGNFSPLYKGQVLVHGMGFAPDHRTLAVVSIGSNSVTFIDTQTNTVKHTTYVGRSPHEVFYTPDGKEVWVTVRGEDYVSVIDATTFKETDRIKTAAGPGMQIFSPDGKYGYICSSFNPETVVVTVSDHKIVGKVAQASPFCPNIAATPDGRQVWFTLKDVGKTQVFDARPPFKLLKTLDTGPITNHVNFARAGKDKATYAYITVGGLNQVQVYRTDDFSRVATVAVGKLPHGVWPSGDGSRVYVGLENADQLAAIDTATNKVVASVPVGQAPQAINYVPDAVPRGDGMQNLQPLGVAGQAAHLELQAWADGKRQVTASAPTSVTLFDQGLTQVLQASATGLQPRQAYVLALSGQVDGSGELQALSNFMTNPAGSAIVNAIGPIRQIVQGAGAAPDARRYLVIAPLRDGKPGAPVQVQAL
;
A
#
# COMPACT_ATOMS: atom_id res chain seq x y z
N MET A 1 -98.24 30.47 -13.48
CA MET A 1 -97.78 31.52 -12.55
C MET A 1 -96.69 30.93 -11.65
N PRO A 2 -95.67 31.74 -11.25
CA PRO A 2 -94.21 31.48 -11.30
C PRO A 2 -93.69 30.67 -10.08
N SER A 3 -92.43 30.26 -9.88
CA SER A 3 -91.16 31.00 -9.97
C SER A 3 -89.90 30.14 -9.68
N SER A 4 -88.84 30.39 -10.46
CA SER A 4 -87.38 30.43 -10.19
C SER A 4 -86.66 29.78 -8.98
N SER A 5 -85.47 29.23 -9.31
CA SER A 5 -84.15 29.24 -8.59
C SER A 5 -84.01 28.41 -7.29
N SER A 6 -82.89 27.78 -6.94
CA SER A 6 -81.46 28.05 -7.20
C SER A 6 -80.60 26.79 -7.04
N LEU A 7 -79.43 26.80 -7.69
CA LEU A 7 -78.32 25.85 -7.50
C LEU A 7 -77.76 25.90 -6.06
N ASP A 8 -77.31 24.77 -5.52
CA ASP A 8 -76.12 24.75 -4.67
C ASP A 8 -75.30 23.49 -4.87
N ARG A 9 -73.98 23.68 -4.99
CA ARG A 9 -72.95 22.68 -5.26
C ARG A 9 -72.31 22.30 -3.92
N SER A 10 -72.43 21.05 -3.50
CA SER A 10 -71.62 20.51 -2.40
C SER A 10 -70.57 19.54 -2.93
N SER A 11 -69.33 20.04 -2.93
CA SER A 11 -68.09 19.40 -3.34
C SER A 11 -67.70 18.21 -2.45
N LEU A 12 -67.29 17.10 -3.08
CA LEU A 12 -66.57 15.99 -2.43
C LEU A 12 -65.17 16.46 -2.00
N ASN A 13 -64.87 16.41 -0.70
CA ASN A 13 -63.50 16.52 -0.18
C ASN A 13 -62.82 15.14 -0.23
N LEU A 14 -61.98 14.90 -1.24
CA LEU A 14 -60.98 13.84 -1.22
C LEU A 14 -59.72 14.36 -0.50
N LEU A 15 -59.43 13.83 0.68
CA LEU A 15 -58.10 13.97 1.30
C LEU A 15 -57.10 13.11 0.51
N ALA A 16 -56.30 13.75 -0.34
CA ALA A 16 -55.09 13.16 -0.88
C ALA A 16 -53.95 13.32 0.15
N GLY A 17 -53.63 12.24 0.87
CA GLY A 17 -52.42 12.17 1.68
C GLY A 17 -51.20 12.05 0.78
N ALA A 18 -50.46 13.14 0.59
CA ALA A 18 -49.18 13.11 -0.09
C ALA A 18 -48.11 12.51 0.85
N VAL A 19 -47.70 11.28 0.58
CA VAL A 19 -46.47 10.73 1.15
C VAL A 19 -45.31 11.39 0.41
N ALA A 20 -44.74 12.44 1.01
CA ALA A 20 -43.47 12.99 0.56
C ALA A 20 -42.35 11.99 0.92
N LEU A 21 -41.94 11.15 -0.04
CA LEU A 21 -40.62 10.52 0.04
C LEU A 21 -39.60 11.65 -0.06
N ALA A 22 -39.03 12.04 1.08
CA ALA A 22 -37.84 12.88 1.12
C ALA A 22 -36.68 12.08 0.50
N LEU A 23 -36.48 12.24 -0.82
CA LEU A 23 -35.22 11.88 -1.45
C LEU A 23 -34.15 12.78 -0.87
N ALA A 24 -33.39 12.27 0.11
CA ALA A 24 -32.19 12.94 0.56
C ALA A 24 -31.29 13.13 -0.67
N PRO A 25 -30.77 14.35 -0.94
CA PRO A 25 -29.88 14.56 -2.06
C PRO A 25 -28.66 13.65 -1.88
N ALA A 26 -28.33 12.85 -2.90
CA ALA A 26 -27.12 12.06 -2.89
C ALA A 26 -25.93 13.01 -2.72
N VAL A 27 -25.16 12.82 -1.65
CA VAL A 27 -23.95 13.60 -1.39
C VAL A 27 -22.87 13.03 -2.31
N PHE A 28 -22.61 13.72 -3.42
CA PHE A 28 -21.56 13.35 -4.37
C PHE A 28 -20.21 13.83 -3.85
N ALA A 29 -19.38 12.91 -3.36
CA ALA A 29 -18.04 13.22 -2.89
C ALA A 29 -17.04 12.08 -3.15
N GLY A 30 -17.13 11.46 -4.34
CA GLY A 30 -16.36 10.26 -4.71
C GLY A 30 -14.89 10.28 -4.30
N GLN A 31 -14.42 9.11 -3.88
CA GLN A 31 -13.11 8.87 -3.28
C GLN A 31 -12.14 8.31 -4.31
N ALA A 32 -10.84 8.55 -4.13
CA ALA A 32 -9.83 8.00 -5.03
C ALA A 32 -9.91 6.46 -5.02
N PRO A 33 -9.82 5.79 -6.19
CA PRO A 33 -9.51 6.34 -7.52
C PRO A 33 -10.73 6.81 -8.32
N GLY A 34 -11.94 6.74 -7.77
CA GLY A 34 -13.17 7.21 -8.41
C GLY A 34 -13.21 8.73 -8.60
N ALA A 35 -14.06 9.17 -9.53
CA ALA A 35 -14.26 10.59 -9.82
C ALA A 35 -15.00 11.31 -8.69
N ALA A 36 -14.72 12.60 -8.50
CA ALA A 36 -15.35 13.44 -7.48
C ALA A 36 -16.89 13.54 -7.60
N ALA A 37 -17.43 13.26 -8.79
CA ALA A 37 -18.86 13.20 -9.08
C ALA A 37 -19.51 11.86 -8.71
N ALA A 38 -18.75 10.83 -8.35
CA ALA A 38 -19.30 9.58 -7.84
C ALA A 38 -19.91 9.80 -6.44
N PRO A 39 -20.95 9.04 -6.07
CA PRO A 39 -21.52 9.09 -4.72
C PRO A 39 -20.51 8.53 -3.69
N ASP A 40 -20.53 9.08 -2.47
CA ASP A 40 -19.91 8.38 -1.34
C ASP A 40 -20.61 7.04 -1.11
N ILE A 41 -19.84 6.02 -0.74
CA ILE A 41 -20.36 4.71 -0.36
C ILE A 41 -20.06 4.51 1.14
N PRO A 42 -21.08 4.61 2.02
CA PRO A 42 -20.90 4.41 3.45
C PRO A 42 -20.26 3.06 3.76
N ILE A 43 -19.36 3.04 4.74
CA ILE A 43 -18.72 1.79 5.19
C ILE A 43 -19.79 0.78 5.63
N SER A 44 -19.68 -0.45 5.13
CA SER A 44 -20.59 -1.54 5.45
C SER A 44 -19.89 -2.90 5.56
N HIS A 45 -20.56 -3.88 6.17
CA HIS A 45 -20.09 -5.27 6.22
C HIS A 45 -20.04 -5.98 4.85
N ARG A 46 -20.49 -5.31 3.78
CA ARG A 46 -20.34 -5.79 2.39
C ARG A 46 -19.02 -5.37 1.77
N ASP A 47 -18.32 -4.43 2.39
CA ASP A 47 -17.07 -3.88 1.89
C ASP A 47 -15.91 -4.74 2.36
N ARG A 48 -14.80 -4.73 1.63
CA ARG A 48 -13.60 -5.49 2.01
C ARG A 48 -12.36 -4.62 1.89
N ILE A 49 -11.46 -4.76 2.87
CA ILE A 49 -10.09 -4.27 2.76
C ILE A 49 -9.22 -5.46 2.41
N TYR A 50 -8.48 -5.35 1.31
CA TYR A 50 -7.48 -6.32 0.89
C TYR A 50 -6.08 -5.77 1.17
N ALA A 51 -5.19 -6.60 1.70
CA ALA A 51 -3.78 -6.30 1.88
C ALA A 51 -2.93 -7.36 1.17
N ALA A 52 -2.03 -6.97 0.27
CA ALA A 52 -1.14 -7.90 -0.44
C ALA A 52 0.16 -8.07 0.34
N GLU A 53 0.53 -9.30 0.67
CA GLU A 53 1.64 -9.58 1.59
C GLU A 53 2.76 -10.37 0.94
N GLN A 54 3.93 -9.73 0.90
CA GLN A 54 5.04 -10.14 0.05
C GLN A 54 5.67 -11.45 0.48
N PHE A 55 5.86 -11.68 1.78
CA PHE A 55 6.63 -12.85 2.22
C PHE A 55 5.76 -14.04 2.59
N SER A 56 4.49 -13.82 2.94
CA SER A 56 3.54 -14.90 3.14
C SER A 56 2.87 -15.38 1.84
N ASN A 57 2.99 -14.62 0.74
CA ASN A 57 2.36 -14.92 -0.55
C ASN A 57 0.82 -15.03 -0.45
N THR A 58 0.24 -14.12 0.33
CA THR A 58 -1.19 -14.07 0.64
C THR A 58 -1.81 -12.73 0.26
N VAL A 59 -3.13 -12.68 0.34
CA VAL A 59 -3.92 -11.45 0.46
C VAL A 59 -4.82 -11.55 1.68
N SER A 60 -4.63 -10.74 2.72
CA SER A 60 -5.57 -10.67 3.85
C SER A 60 -6.85 -9.96 3.46
N VAL A 61 -7.96 -10.43 4.03
CA VAL A 61 -9.31 -9.91 3.80
C VAL A 61 -9.89 -9.45 5.14
N THR A 62 -10.14 -8.16 5.28
CA THR A 62 -10.60 -7.53 6.52
C THR A 62 -11.97 -6.90 6.35
N ASP A 63 -12.85 -7.09 7.34
CA ASP A 63 -14.11 -6.36 7.47
C ASP A 63 -13.83 -4.95 8.04
N PRO A 64 -14.20 -3.87 7.32
CA PRO A 64 -13.90 -2.50 7.75
C PRO A 64 -14.81 -1.97 8.86
N VAL A 65 -16.01 -2.53 9.06
CA VAL A 65 -16.92 -2.11 10.13
C VAL A 65 -16.40 -2.62 11.47
N ASP A 66 -16.08 -3.92 11.52
CA ASP A 66 -15.59 -4.56 12.74
C ASP A 66 -14.09 -4.38 12.96
N ASN A 67 -13.35 -3.90 11.95
CA ASN A 67 -11.89 -3.90 11.92
C ASN A 67 -11.33 -5.29 12.26
N LYS A 68 -11.85 -6.30 11.57
CA LYS A 68 -11.57 -7.71 11.88
C LYS A 68 -11.09 -8.45 10.66
N LEU A 69 -9.97 -9.16 10.80
CA LEU A 69 -9.50 -10.11 9.79
C LEU A 69 -10.53 -11.24 9.64
N LEU A 70 -11.01 -11.44 8.42
CA LEU A 70 -11.89 -12.55 8.07
C LEU A 70 -11.09 -13.80 7.69
N GLY A 71 -9.94 -13.61 7.06
CA GLY A 71 -9.00 -14.65 6.69
C GLY A 71 -8.06 -14.18 5.58
N VAL A 72 -7.36 -15.12 4.95
CA VAL A 72 -6.41 -14.86 3.87
C VAL A 72 -6.74 -15.66 2.61
N ILE A 73 -6.50 -15.06 1.46
CA ILE A 73 -6.45 -15.75 0.17
C ILE A 73 -5.00 -16.17 -0.04
N ARG A 74 -4.76 -17.47 -0.15
CA ARG A 74 -3.39 -18.00 -0.34
C ARG A 74 -3.10 -18.15 -1.83
N LEU A 75 -2.20 -17.32 -2.34
CA LEU A 75 -1.74 -17.40 -3.74
C LEU A 75 -0.49 -18.27 -3.87
N GLY A 76 0.27 -18.42 -2.78
CA GLY A 76 1.43 -19.27 -2.72
C GLY A 76 1.80 -19.69 -1.30
N ASP A 77 2.78 -20.58 -1.21
CA ASP A 77 3.44 -20.96 0.02
C ASP A 77 4.57 -20.00 0.36
N PRO A 78 4.83 -19.74 1.64
CA PRO A 78 6.08 -19.10 2.05
C PRO A 78 7.29 -19.99 1.70
N ALA A 79 8.48 -19.39 1.71
CA ALA A 79 9.73 -20.11 1.72
C ALA A 79 9.83 -21.03 2.97
N PRO A 80 10.58 -22.15 2.86
CA PRO A 80 11.33 -22.57 1.67
C PRO A 80 10.47 -23.40 0.70
N GLY A 81 9.17 -23.59 0.98
CA GLY A 81 8.28 -24.43 0.15
C GLY A 81 8.22 -23.96 -1.30
N ASN A 82 8.23 -22.64 -1.50
CA ASN A 82 8.27 -22.00 -2.81
C ASN A 82 9.60 -22.12 -3.58
N PHE A 83 10.67 -22.68 -2.97
CA PHE A 83 11.94 -22.97 -3.67
C PHE A 83 11.93 -24.32 -4.39
N SER A 84 10.89 -25.13 -4.21
CA SER A 84 10.78 -26.38 -4.95
C SER A 84 10.78 -26.10 -6.46
N PRO A 85 11.59 -26.82 -7.27
CA PRO A 85 11.58 -26.68 -8.73
C PRO A 85 10.25 -27.13 -9.35
N LEU A 86 9.39 -27.80 -8.58
CA LEU A 86 8.03 -28.21 -8.98
C LEU A 86 6.94 -27.27 -8.46
N TYR A 87 7.32 -26.17 -7.80
CA TYR A 87 6.39 -25.22 -7.22
C TYR A 87 5.61 -24.47 -8.31
N LYS A 88 4.30 -24.28 -8.07
CA LYS A 88 3.36 -23.69 -9.04
C LYS A 88 2.54 -22.52 -8.45
N GLY A 89 2.74 -22.19 -7.18
CA GLY A 89 2.08 -21.05 -6.56
C GLY A 89 2.74 -19.73 -6.95
N GLN A 90 2.15 -18.63 -6.49
CA GLN A 90 2.69 -17.30 -6.72
C GLN A 90 3.69 -16.91 -5.64
N VAL A 91 4.62 -16.00 -5.98
CA VAL A 91 5.73 -15.62 -5.09
C VAL A 91 5.93 -14.11 -5.12
N LEU A 92 6.13 -13.54 -3.93
CA LEU A 92 6.26 -12.10 -3.68
C LEU A 92 5.01 -11.32 -4.11
N VAL A 93 3.88 -11.61 -3.47
CA VAL A 93 2.60 -10.90 -3.68
C VAL A 93 2.73 -9.43 -3.27
N HIS A 94 2.36 -8.47 -4.13
CA HIS A 94 2.78 -7.08 -3.96
C HIS A 94 1.72 -6.04 -4.32
N GLY A 95 1.60 -5.67 -5.60
CA GLY A 95 0.67 -4.64 -6.07
C GLY A 95 -0.75 -5.15 -6.26
N MET A 96 -1.73 -4.26 -6.20
CA MET A 96 -3.16 -4.61 -6.31
C MET A 96 -4.01 -3.49 -6.92
N GLY A 97 -5.01 -3.91 -7.67
CA GLY A 97 -6.09 -3.07 -8.20
C GLY A 97 -7.40 -3.84 -8.21
N PHE A 98 -8.53 -3.15 -8.42
CA PHE A 98 -9.83 -3.81 -8.56
C PHE A 98 -10.62 -3.19 -9.70
N ALA A 99 -11.50 -4.00 -10.28
CA ALA A 99 -12.38 -3.60 -11.36
C ALA A 99 -13.40 -2.54 -10.87
N PRO A 100 -13.80 -1.56 -11.71
CA PRO A 100 -14.77 -0.54 -11.33
C PRO A 100 -16.15 -1.08 -10.90
N ASP A 101 -16.47 -2.34 -11.23
CA ASP A 101 -17.69 -3.03 -10.77
C ASP A 101 -17.56 -3.65 -9.36
N HIS A 102 -16.36 -3.58 -8.77
CA HIS A 102 -15.96 -4.12 -7.47
C HIS A 102 -16.03 -5.65 -7.36
N ARG A 103 -16.15 -6.37 -8.49
CA ARG A 103 -16.32 -7.84 -8.52
C ARG A 103 -15.05 -8.61 -8.78
N THR A 104 -14.00 -7.93 -9.25
CA THR A 104 -12.71 -8.57 -9.53
C THR A 104 -11.56 -7.79 -8.91
N LEU A 105 -10.74 -8.45 -8.10
CA LEU A 105 -9.44 -7.98 -7.63
C LEU A 105 -8.36 -8.50 -8.57
N ALA A 106 -7.38 -7.69 -8.92
CA ALA A 106 -6.17 -8.07 -9.64
C ALA A 106 -4.97 -7.92 -8.71
N VAL A 107 -4.15 -8.97 -8.60
CA VAL A 107 -3.06 -9.06 -7.63
C VAL A 107 -1.76 -9.42 -8.34
N VAL A 108 -0.76 -8.55 -8.23
CA VAL A 108 0.57 -8.76 -8.80
C VAL A 108 1.40 -9.64 -7.87
N SER A 109 2.16 -10.56 -8.46
CA SER A 109 3.21 -11.31 -7.77
C SER A 109 4.54 -11.10 -8.50
N ILE A 110 5.46 -10.37 -7.86
CA ILE A 110 6.67 -9.86 -8.51
C ILE A 110 7.69 -10.96 -8.79
N GLY A 111 7.70 -12.01 -7.97
CA GLY A 111 8.67 -13.11 -8.06
C GLY A 111 8.28 -14.13 -9.13
N SER A 112 6.97 -14.40 -9.26
CA SER A 112 6.42 -15.29 -10.28
C SER A 112 6.03 -14.57 -11.59
N ASN A 113 6.19 -13.25 -11.68
CA ASN A 113 5.93 -12.45 -12.87
C ASN A 113 4.48 -12.54 -13.37
N SER A 114 3.51 -12.45 -12.45
CA SER A 114 2.10 -12.71 -12.78
C SER A 114 1.13 -11.69 -12.20
N VAL A 115 -0.06 -11.63 -12.80
CA VAL A 115 -1.26 -11.01 -12.24
C VAL A 115 -2.31 -12.10 -12.02
N THR A 116 -2.82 -12.23 -10.79
CA THR A 116 -3.91 -13.13 -10.45
C THR A 116 -5.21 -12.35 -10.28
N PHE A 117 -6.24 -12.76 -11.01
CA PHE A 117 -7.58 -12.18 -10.98
C PHE A 117 -8.46 -13.01 -10.03
N ILE A 118 -9.13 -12.35 -9.10
CA ILE A 118 -9.84 -12.98 -7.98
C ILE A 118 -11.24 -12.40 -7.90
N ASP A 119 -12.24 -13.27 -7.76
CA ASP A 119 -13.62 -12.87 -7.49
C ASP A 119 -13.73 -12.33 -6.05
N THR A 120 -14.19 -11.09 -5.88
CA THR A 120 -14.21 -10.43 -4.56
C THR A 120 -15.29 -10.98 -3.64
N GLN A 121 -16.38 -11.53 -4.19
CA GLN A 121 -17.47 -12.08 -3.39
C GLN A 121 -17.09 -13.43 -2.79
N THR A 122 -16.41 -14.28 -3.55
CA THR A 122 -16.12 -15.67 -3.18
C THR A 122 -14.64 -15.94 -2.90
N ASN A 123 -13.77 -14.95 -3.09
CA ASN A 123 -12.31 -15.05 -2.98
C ASN A 123 -11.68 -16.12 -3.88
N THR A 124 -12.39 -16.51 -4.96
CA THR A 124 -11.94 -17.55 -5.89
C THR A 124 -11.00 -16.97 -6.93
N VAL A 125 -9.88 -17.64 -7.21
CA VAL A 125 -9.02 -17.30 -8.36
C VAL A 125 -9.76 -17.59 -9.66
N LYS A 126 -9.99 -16.55 -10.46
CA LYS A 126 -10.63 -16.60 -11.78
C LYS A 126 -9.62 -16.95 -12.87
N HIS A 127 -8.44 -16.33 -12.81
CA HIS A 127 -7.40 -16.47 -13.83
C HIS A 127 -6.03 -15.99 -13.31
N THR A 128 -4.94 -16.48 -13.90
CA THR A 128 -3.60 -15.94 -13.69
C THR A 128 -2.94 -15.68 -15.04
N THR A 129 -2.55 -14.42 -15.28
CA THR A 129 -1.84 -14.00 -16.48
C THR A 129 -0.37 -13.78 -16.14
N TYR A 130 0.53 -14.41 -16.88
CA TYR A 130 1.97 -14.15 -16.77
C TYR A 130 2.35 -13.02 -17.71
N VAL A 131 3.16 -12.09 -17.19
CA VAL A 131 3.68 -10.92 -17.92
C VAL A 131 5.21 -10.95 -17.90
N GLY A 132 5.87 -9.84 -18.18
CA GLY A 132 7.33 -9.74 -18.08
C GLY A 132 7.87 -9.67 -16.64
N ARG A 133 9.18 -9.51 -16.53
CA ARG A 133 9.91 -9.63 -15.26
C ARG A 133 9.58 -8.51 -14.26
N SER A 134 9.43 -8.88 -12.99
CA SER A 134 9.18 -7.97 -11.87
C SER A 134 8.05 -6.98 -12.20
N PRO A 135 6.82 -7.45 -12.50
CA PRO A 135 5.67 -6.57 -12.52
C PRO A 135 5.52 -5.91 -11.16
N HIS A 136 5.01 -4.69 -11.09
CA HIS A 136 4.95 -3.96 -9.82
C HIS A 136 3.52 -3.67 -9.37
N GLU A 137 2.75 -2.95 -10.19
CA GLU A 137 1.40 -2.54 -9.85
C GLU A 137 0.42 -2.76 -10.99
N VAL A 138 -0.86 -2.95 -10.65
CA VAL A 138 -1.94 -3.28 -11.57
C VAL A 138 -3.17 -2.41 -11.32
N PHE A 139 -3.71 -1.78 -12.35
CA PHE A 139 -4.95 -1.01 -12.26
C PHE A 139 -5.84 -1.23 -13.47
N TYR A 140 -7.14 -1.22 -13.22
CA TYR A 140 -8.15 -1.19 -14.27
C TYR A 140 -8.30 0.23 -14.82
N THR A 141 -8.54 0.35 -16.12
CA THR A 141 -9.04 1.61 -16.70
C THR A 141 -10.37 1.98 -16.05
N PRO A 142 -10.73 3.28 -15.96
CA PRO A 142 -11.99 3.69 -15.33
C PRO A 142 -13.25 3.13 -16.01
N ASP A 143 -13.18 2.81 -17.30
CA ASP A 143 -14.26 2.15 -18.03
C ASP A 143 -14.29 0.61 -17.86
N GLY A 144 -13.31 0.06 -17.14
CA GLY A 144 -13.21 -1.35 -16.77
C GLY A 144 -12.84 -2.30 -17.92
N LYS A 145 -12.47 -1.78 -19.09
CA LYS A 145 -12.18 -2.62 -20.28
C LYS A 145 -10.77 -3.18 -20.30
N GLU A 146 -9.81 -2.44 -19.76
CA GLU A 146 -8.41 -2.83 -19.76
C GLU A 146 -7.84 -2.86 -18.35
N VAL A 147 -6.80 -3.67 -18.18
CA VAL A 147 -5.99 -3.78 -16.99
C VAL A 147 -4.56 -3.50 -17.40
N TRP A 148 -3.99 -2.41 -16.88
CA TRP A 148 -2.61 -2.04 -17.15
C TRP A 148 -1.74 -2.56 -16.03
N VAL A 149 -0.56 -3.10 -16.36
CA VAL A 149 0.43 -3.63 -15.41
C VAL A 149 1.80 -3.05 -15.72
N THR A 150 2.41 -2.32 -14.80
CA THR A 150 3.80 -1.86 -14.99
C THR A 150 4.76 -3.02 -14.87
N VAL A 151 5.54 -3.28 -15.92
CA VAL A 151 6.56 -4.33 -15.93
C VAL A 151 7.92 -3.72 -15.61
N ARG A 152 8.15 -3.47 -14.31
CA ARG A 152 9.28 -2.70 -13.80
C ARG A 152 10.65 -3.31 -14.12
N GLY A 153 10.74 -4.63 -14.21
CA GLY A 153 11.98 -5.29 -14.62
C GLY A 153 12.32 -5.08 -16.10
N GLU A 154 11.40 -4.52 -16.89
CA GLU A 154 11.52 -4.28 -18.32
C GLU A 154 11.17 -2.82 -18.65
N ASP A 155 10.71 -2.54 -19.87
CA ASP A 155 10.53 -1.18 -20.39
C ASP A 155 9.16 -0.97 -21.06
N TYR A 156 8.12 -1.58 -20.48
CA TYR A 156 6.75 -1.41 -20.95
C TYR A 156 5.70 -1.56 -19.84
N VAL A 157 4.50 -1.09 -20.14
CA VAL A 157 3.26 -1.41 -19.42
C VAL A 157 2.51 -2.46 -20.24
N SER A 158 2.19 -3.61 -19.63
CA SER A 158 1.36 -4.64 -20.23
C SER A 158 -0.10 -4.19 -20.20
N VAL A 159 -0.81 -4.30 -21.33
CA VAL A 159 -2.24 -4.03 -21.41
C VAL A 159 -2.96 -5.36 -21.56
N ILE A 160 -3.84 -5.66 -20.61
CA ILE A 160 -4.59 -6.90 -20.52
C ILE A 160 -6.07 -6.58 -20.72
N ASP A 161 -6.76 -7.36 -21.55
CA ASP A 161 -8.21 -7.28 -21.68
C ASP A 161 -8.87 -7.77 -20.38
N ALA A 162 -9.71 -6.92 -19.79
CA ALA A 162 -10.28 -7.15 -18.45
C ALA A 162 -11.26 -8.33 -18.37
N THR A 163 -11.76 -8.82 -19.51
CA THR A 163 -12.75 -9.91 -19.57
C THR A 163 -12.10 -11.25 -19.86
N THR A 164 -11.19 -11.28 -20.82
CA THR A 164 -10.49 -12.48 -21.30
C THR A 164 -9.18 -12.74 -20.57
N PHE A 165 -8.67 -11.74 -19.84
CA PHE A 165 -7.40 -11.76 -19.11
C PHE A 165 -6.16 -11.98 -19.99
N LYS A 166 -6.27 -11.77 -21.31
CA LYS A 166 -5.16 -11.90 -22.24
C LYS A 166 -4.45 -10.56 -22.40
N GLU A 167 -3.12 -10.59 -22.43
CA GLU A 167 -2.33 -9.44 -22.87
C GLU A 167 -2.66 -9.14 -24.34
N THR A 168 -3.11 -7.92 -24.61
CA THR A 168 -3.53 -7.44 -25.93
C THR A 168 -2.54 -6.47 -26.54
N ASP A 169 -1.80 -5.73 -25.71
CA ASP A 169 -0.85 -4.71 -26.16
C ASP A 169 0.26 -4.46 -25.12
N ARG A 170 1.31 -3.75 -25.54
CA ARG A 170 2.39 -3.27 -24.66
C ARG A 170 2.73 -1.82 -24.97
N ILE A 171 2.55 -0.95 -23.98
CA ILE A 171 2.89 0.46 -24.08
C ILE A 171 4.37 0.62 -23.77
N LYS A 172 5.17 0.97 -24.78
CA LYS A 172 6.60 1.17 -24.62
C LYS A 172 6.91 2.38 -23.73
N THR A 173 7.78 2.20 -22.75
CA THR A 173 8.33 3.26 -21.89
C THR A 173 9.86 3.20 -21.87
N ALA A 174 10.50 4.04 -21.05
CA ALA A 174 11.86 3.77 -20.61
C ALA A 174 11.88 2.58 -19.63
N ALA A 175 13.05 1.97 -19.43
CA ALA A 175 13.22 0.86 -18.50
C ALA A 175 12.86 1.23 -17.06
N GLY A 176 12.21 0.35 -16.33
CA GLY A 176 11.74 0.64 -14.97
C GLY A 176 10.52 1.53 -14.89
N PRO A 177 9.41 1.26 -15.61
CA PRO A 177 8.14 1.85 -15.25
C PRO A 177 7.77 1.35 -13.82
N GLY A 178 7.53 2.29 -12.91
CA GLY A 178 7.32 2.00 -11.49
C GLY A 178 5.88 1.62 -11.19
N MET A 179 5.03 2.63 -10.99
CA MET A 179 3.58 2.48 -10.78
C MET A 179 2.83 3.39 -11.73
N GLN A 180 1.59 3.03 -12.02
CA GLN A 180 0.66 3.75 -12.88
C GLN A 180 -0.65 4.01 -12.16
N ILE A 181 -1.32 5.10 -12.51
CA ILE A 181 -2.70 5.40 -12.10
C ILE A 181 -3.41 6.14 -13.23
N PHE A 182 -4.73 6.07 -13.29
CA PHE A 182 -5.52 6.76 -14.31
C PHE A 182 -6.09 8.09 -13.82
N SER A 183 -6.33 9.00 -14.75
CA SER A 183 -7.22 10.13 -14.51
C SER A 183 -8.65 9.63 -14.25
N PRO A 184 -9.44 10.27 -13.37
CA PRO A 184 -10.78 9.76 -13.06
C PRO A 184 -11.76 9.75 -14.25
N ASP A 185 -11.49 10.54 -15.29
CA ASP A 185 -12.23 10.58 -16.56
C ASP A 185 -11.76 9.52 -17.58
N GLY A 186 -10.73 8.73 -17.25
CA GLY A 186 -10.18 7.68 -18.10
C GLY A 186 -9.40 8.18 -19.32
N LYS A 187 -9.09 9.47 -19.41
CA LYS A 187 -8.39 10.04 -20.56
C LYS A 187 -6.89 9.74 -20.55
N TYR A 188 -6.27 9.77 -19.38
CA TYR A 188 -4.82 9.65 -19.20
C TYR A 188 -4.45 8.54 -18.24
N GLY A 189 -3.36 7.83 -18.54
CA GLY A 189 -2.59 7.04 -17.58
C GLY A 189 -1.30 7.80 -17.22
N TYR A 190 -0.99 7.89 -15.93
CA TYR A 190 0.22 8.53 -15.41
C TYR A 190 1.15 7.44 -14.89
N ILE A 191 2.38 7.37 -15.39
CA ILE A 191 3.32 6.29 -15.08
C ILE A 191 4.59 6.93 -14.53
N CYS A 192 4.82 6.79 -13.23
CA CYS A 192 6.09 7.20 -12.64
C CYS A 192 7.16 6.13 -12.90
N SER A 193 8.43 6.53 -12.92
CA SER A 193 9.54 5.59 -13.10
C SER A 193 10.22 5.25 -11.79
N SER A 194 10.75 4.03 -11.68
CA SER A 194 11.62 3.60 -10.59
C SER A 194 13.11 3.67 -10.94
N PHE A 195 13.48 3.84 -12.22
CA PHE A 195 14.88 3.86 -12.67
C PHE A 195 15.28 5.14 -13.43
N ASN A 196 14.32 5.98 -13.82
CA ASN A 196 14.59 7.23 -14.54
C ASN A 196 13.97 8.42 -13.80
N PRO A 197 14.59 9.60 -13.84
CA PRO A 197 14.04 10.80 -13.22
C PRO A 197 12.92 11.45 -14.07
N GLU A 198 11.98 10.65 -14.60
CA GLU A 198 10.89 11.12 -15.47
C GLU A 198 9.61 10.29 -15.29
N THR A 199 8.47 10.98 -15.12
CA THR A 199 7.11 10.42 -15.19
C THR A 199 6.57 10.67 -16.60
N VAL A 200 5.91 9.68 -17.19
CA VAL A 200 5.26 9.82 -18.49
C VAL A 200 3.75 9.82 -18.36
N VAL A 201 3.07 10.55 -19.25
CA VAL A 201 1.61 10.58 -19.35
C VAL A 201 1.22 9.98 -20.69
N VAL A 202 0.29 9.02 -20.65
CA VAL A 202 -0.17 8.27 -21.81
C VAL A 202 -1.65 8.51 -22.03
N THR A 203 -2.09 8.71 -23.28
CA THR A 203 -3.52 8.69 -23.62
C THR A 203 -4.04 7.26 -23.61
N VAL A 204 -5.13 7.01 -22.88
CA VAL A 204 -5.70 5.65 -22.75
C VAL A 204 -6.28 5.16 -24.08
N SER A 205 -6.92 6.04 -24.86
CA SER A 205 -7.62 5.65 -26.08
C SER A 205 -6.74 5.11 -27.21
N ASP A 206 -5.45 5.48 -27.24
CA ASP A 206 -4.53 5.12 -28.33
C ASP A 206 -3.10 4.79 -27.85
N HIS A 207 -2.90 4.67 -26.53
CA HIS A 207 -1.66 4.21 -25.90
C HIS A 207 -0.41 5.06 -26.20
N LYS A 208 -0.58 6.36 -26.52
CA LYS A 208 0.55 7.24 -26.84
C LYS A 208 1.02 8.06 -25.67
N ILE A 209 2.34 8.17 -25.49
CA ILE A 209 2.94 9.14 -24.57
C ILE A 209 2.68 10.56 -25.10
N VAL A 210 1.98 11.36 -24.31
CA VAL A 210 1.57 12.75 -24.64
C VAL A 210 2.14 13.79 -23.66
N GLY A 211 2.81 13.36 -22.60
CA GLY A 211 3.37 14.24 -21.60
C GLY A 211 4.54 13.61 -20.85
N LYS A 212 5.42 14.47 -20.34
CA LYS A 212 6.57 14.10 -19.52
C LYS A 212 6.67 15.10 -18.36
N VAL A 213 6.91 14.59 -17.17
CA VAL A 213 7.05 15.38 -15.94
C VAL A 213 8.37 15.03 -15.28
N ALA A 214 9.16 16.03 -14.93
CA ALA A 214 10.44 15.82 -14.27
C ALA A 214 10.25 15.22 -12.86
N GLN A 215 10.95 14.12 -12.58
CA GLN A 215 11.06 13.57 -11.23
C GLN A 215 12.38 14.02 -10.62
N ALA A 216 12.37 14.42 -9.35
CA ALA A 216 13.57 14.85 -8.64
C ALA A 216 14.57 13.71 -8.38
N SER A 217 14.12 12.45 -8.47
CA SER A 217 14.92 11.24 -8.33
C SER A 217 14.31 10.09 -9.15
N PRO A 218 15.11 9.06 -9.52
CA PRO A 218 14.59 7.93 -10.27
C PRO A 218 13.62 7.01 -9.51
N PHE A 219 13.65 6.92 -8.18
CA PHE A 219 12.91 5.86 -7.48
C PHE A 219 11.53 6.30 -6.96
N CYS A 220 10.52 6.25 -7.83
CA CYS A 220 9.10 6.35 -7.44
C CYS A 220 8.49 4.96 -7.14
N PRO A 221 8.01 4.70 -5.91
CA PRO A 221 7.25 3.49 -5.60
C PRO A 221 5.74 3.67 -5.81
N ASN A 222 5.20 4.90 -5.76
CA ASN A 222 3.76 5.12 -5.80
C ASN A 222 3.34 6.45 -6.42
N ILE A 223 2.19 6.43 -7.10
CA ILE A 223 1.54 7.56 -7.75
C ILE A 223 0.02 7.46 -7.56
N ALA A 224 -0.66 8.58 -7.31
CA ALA A 224 -2.11 8.65 -7.16
C ALA A 224 -2.68 9.93 -7.79
N ALA A 225 -3.88 9.83 -8.36
CA ALA A 225 -4.62 10.96 -8.91
C ALA A 225 -5.73 11.42 -7.96
N THR A 226 -5.92 12.74 -7.87
CA THR A 226 -7.03 13.34 -7.11
C THR A 226 -8.37 13.05 -7.79
N PRO A 227 -9.47 12.81 -7.02
CA PRO A 227 -10.80 12.52 -7.58
C PRO A 227 -11.35 13.59 -8.54
N ASP A 228 -10.94 14.84 -8.38
CA ASP A 228 -11.38 15.95 -9.24
C ASP A 228 -10.57 16.07 -10.55
N GLY A 229 -9.59 15.18 -10.76
CA GLY A 229 -8.72 15.18 -11.93
C GLY A 229 -7.91 16.47 -12.10
N ARG A 230 -7.56 17.15 -11.00
CA ARG A 230 -6.72 18.37 -11.03
C ARG A 230 -5.25 18.09 -10.78
N GLN A 231 -4.94 17.11 -9.95
CA GLN A 231 -3.58 16.87 -9.48
C GLN A 231 -3.24 15.39 -9.48
N VAL A 232 -1.96 15.10 -9.71
CA VAL A 232 -1.36 13.78 -9.51
C VAL A 232 -0.18 13.95 -8.57
N TRP A 233 -0.12 13.10 -7.56
CA TRP A 233 0.93 13.09 -6.54
C TRP A 233 1.71 11.80 -6.66
N PHE A 234 3.03 11.87 -6.57
CA PHE A 234 3.89 10.70 -6.52
C PHE A 234 5.01 10.89 -5.51
N THR A 235 5.47 9.79 -4.94
CA THR A 235 6.51 9.77 -3.90
C THR A 235 7.86 9.39 -4.49
N LEU A 236 8.93 9.79 -3.81
CA LEU A 236 10.31 9.47 -4.15
C LEU A 236 11.01 8.97 -2.89
N LYS A 237 11.00 7.65 -2.72
CA LYS A 237 11.35 6.96 -1.48
C LYS A 237 12.81 7.09 -1.10
N ASP A 238 13.67 7.13 -2.09
CA ASP A 238 15.13 7.24 -1.97
C ASP A 238 15.58 8.62 -1.46
N VAL A 239 14.89 9.69 -1.86
CA VAL A 239 15.23 11.08 -1.47
C VAL A 239 14.28 11.68 -0.45
N GLY A 240 13.23 10.96 -0.05
CA GLY A 240 12.30 11.39 0.99
C GLY A 240 11.39 12.55 0.58
N LYS A 241 10.97 12.57 -0.69
CA LYS A 241 10.16 13.64 -1.26
C LYS A 241 8.83 13.16 -1.83
N THR A 242 7.86 14.06 -1.91
CA THR A 242 6.62 13.87 -2.67
C THR A 242 6.48 15.01 -3.66
N GLN A 243 6.18 14.70 -4.92
CA GLN A 243 5.98 15.68 -5.97
C GLN A 243 4.54 15.68 -6.45
N VAL A 244 4.08 16.86 -6.85
CA VAL A 244 2.72 17.11 -7.31
C VAL A 244 2.79 17.80 -8.66
N PHE A 245 2.03 17.32 -9.63
CA PHE A 245 1.88 17.99 -10.93
C PHE A 245 0.41 18.14 -11.32
N ASP A 246 0.14 19.09 -12.21
CA ASP A 246 -1.19 19.31 -12.78
C ASP A 246 -1.58 18.08 -13.60
N ALA A 247 -2.73 17.48 -13.31
CA ALA A 247 -3.21 16.28 -14.00
C ALA A 247 -3.58 16.57 -15.48
N ARG A 248 -3.62 17.84 -15.89
CA ARG A 248 -4.06 18.29 -17.21
C ARG A 248 -2.88 18.86 -18.00
N PRO A 249 -2.93 18.77 -19.35
CA PRO A 249 -1.92 19.41 -20.18
C PRO A 249 -1.71 20.89 -19.81
N PRO A 250 -0.46 21.36 -19.71
CA PRO A 250 0.77 20.69 -20.14
C PRO A 250 1.49 19.91 -19.01
N PHE A 251 0.77 19.41 -18.00
CA PHE A 251 1.27 18.54 -16.93
C PHE A 251 2.37 19.18 -16.07
N LYS A 252 2.18 20.45 -15.69
CA LYS A 252 3.22 21.22 -14.99
C LYS A 252 3.45 20.69 -13.58
N LEU A 253 4.71 20.54 -13.18
CA LEU A 253 5.09 20.33 -11.79
C LEU A 253 4.63 21.53 -10.95
N LEU A 254 3.83 21.28 -9.91
CA LEU A 254 3.25 22.28 -9.02
C LEU A 254 4.05 22.43 -7.74
N LYS A 255 4.46 21.31 -7.14
CA LYS A 255 5.13 21.30 -5.83
C LYS A 255 6.06 20.11 -5.67
N THR A 256 7.13 20.33 -4.91
CA THR A 256 7.96 19.29 -4.31
C THR A 256 7.94 19.51 -2.81
N LEU A 257 7.59 18.46 -2.07
CA LEU A 257 7.46 18.43 -0.61
C LEU A 257 8.55 17.54 -0.02
N ASP A 258 9.24 18.02 1.02
CA ASP A 258 10.15 17.21 1.82
C ASP A 258 9.33 16.47 2.89
N THR A 259 8.95 15.22 2.60
CA THR A 259 8.05 14.42 3.46
C THR A 259 8.81 13.60 4.50
N GLY A 260 10.02 13.15 4.17
CA GLY A 260 10.93 12.51 5.10
C GLY A 260 11.44 11.14 4.64
N PRO A 261 12.33 10.51 5.43
CA PRO A 261 12.99 9.27 5.06
C PRO A 261 11.99 8.14 4.79
N ILE A 262 12.23 7.40 3.70
CA ILE A 262 11.40 6.25 3.31
C ILE A 262 9.92 6.67 3.14
N THR A 263 9.68 7.85 2.55
CA THR A 263 8.35 8.23 2.07
C THR A 263 7.88 7.21 1.04
N ASN A 264 6.64 6.73 1.14
CA ASN A 264 6.24 5.53 0.41
C ASN A 264 4.97 5.70 -0.42
N HIS A 265 3.75 5.49 0.07
CA HIS A 265 2.54 5.74 -0.72
C HIS A 265 1.88 7.07 -0.37
N VAL A 266 1.17 7.62 -1.35
CA VAL A 266 0.21 8.71 -1.22
C VAL A 266 -1.15 8.25 -1.73
N ASN A 267 -2.21 8.62 -1.04
CA ASN A 267 -3.58 8.51 -1.56
C ASN A 267 -4.45 9.63 -0.97
N PHE A 268 -5.67 9.79 -1.47
CA PHE A 268 -6.53 10.91 -1.10
C PHE A 268 -7.80 10.46 -0.40
N ALA A 269 -8.24 11.21 0.60
CA ALA A 269 -9.59 11.11 1.13
C ALA A 269 -10.27 12.47 1.06
N ARG A 270 -11.49 12.51 0.55
CA ARG A 270 -12.39 13.64 0.70
C ARG A 270 -13.11 13.49 2.03
N ALA A 271 -12.69 14.26 3.01
CA ALA A 271 -13.08 14.10 4.40
C ALA A 271 -13.53 15.44 5.00
N GLY A 272 -14.08 15.39 6.22
CA GLY A 272 -14.55 16.58 6.92
C GLY A 272 -15.91 17.11 6.45
N LYS A 273 -16.42 18.13 7.15
CA LYS A 273 -17.74 18.74 6.87
C LYS A 273 -17.77 19.50 5.54
N ASP A 274 -16.63 20.04 5.13
CA ASP A 274 -16.43 20.77 3.88
C ASP A 274 -16.06 19.85 2.71
N LYS A 275 -15.88 18.53 2.96
CA LYS A 275 -15.49 17.52 1.97
C LYS A 275 -14.24 17.94 1.16
N ALA A 276 -13.32 18.62 1.84
CA ALA A 276 -12.01 18.96 1.30
C ALA A 276 -11.19 17.69 1.01
N THR A 277 -10.35 17.76 -0.01
CA THR A 277 -9.46 16.66 -0.38
C THR A 277 -8.16 16.78 0.41
N TYR A 278 -7.81 15.70 1.11
CA TYR A 278 -6.56 15.58 1.85
C TYR A 278 -5.70 14.46 1.27
N ALA A 279 -4.41 14.71 1.10
CA ALA A 279 -3.43 13.70 0.76
C ALA A 279 -2.86 13.06 2.04
N TYR A 280 -2.93 11.74 2.13
CA TYR A 280 -2.35 10.93 3.20
C TYR A 280 -1.09 10.27 2.67
N ILE A 281 0.06 10.60 3.25
CA ILE A 281 1.38 10.14 2.80
C ILE A 281 2.02 9.30 3.89
N THR A 282 2.33 8.04 3.60
CA THR A 282 3.06 7.17 4.53
C THR A 282 4.54 7.52 4.53
N VAL A 283 5.12 7.72 5.72
CA VAL A 283 6.56 7.97 5.88
C VAL A 283 7.17 6.89 6.77
N GLY A 284 7.71 5.87 6.10
CA GLY A 284 8.22 4.65 6.69
C GLY A 284 9.26 4.88 7.78
N GLY A 285 10.25 5.74 7.48
CA GLY A 285 11.39 6.00 8.36
C GLY A 285 11.03 6.81 9.60
N LEU A 286 9.78 7.29 9.68
CA LEU A 286 9.25 8.06 10.81
C LEU A 286 8.05 7.37 11.47
N ASN A 287 7.62 6.18 11.00
CA ASN A 287 6.45 5.44 11.50
C ASN A 287 5.18 6.30 11.63
N GLN A 288 4.91 7.12 10.60
CA GLN A 288 3.79 8.06 10.61
C GLN A 288 3.12 8.18 9.24
N VAL A 289 1.88 8.65 9.25
CA VAL A 289 1.19 9.19 8.08
C VAL A 289 1.11 10.71 8.21
N GLN A 290 1.55 11.43 7.20
CA GLN A 290 1.41 12.88 7.13
C GLN A 290 0.20 13.25 6.27
N VAL A 291 -0.59 14.21 6.74
CA VAL A 291 -1.83 14.64 6.07
C VAL A 291 -1.65 16.06 5.56
N TYR A 292 -1.90 16.25 4.26
CA TYR A 292 -1.71 17.52 3.56
C TYR A 292 -3.02 17.98 2.92
N ARG A 293 -3.26 19.29 2.87
CA ARG A 293 -4.30 19.84 1.99
C ARG A 293 -3.83 19.80 0.54
N THR A 294 -4.75 19.58 -0.40
CA THR A 294 -4.41 19.63 -1.84
C THR A 294 -4.48 21.03 -2.44
N ASP A 295 -5.13 22.00 -1.80
CA ASP A 295 -5.29 23.36 -2.34
C ASP A 295 -4.07 24.26 -2.10
N ASP A 296 -3.43 24.16 -0.94
CA ASP A 296 -2.27 24.98 -0.57
C ASP A 296 -1.01 24.16 -0.21
N PHE A 297 -1.10 22.83 -0.23
CA PHE A 297 -0.01 21.89 0.11
C PHE A 297 0.51 22.00 1.55
N SER A 298 -0.25 22.60 2.46
CA SER A 298 0.10 22.66 3.88
C SER A 298 -0.09 21.30 4.56
N ARG A 299 0.84 20.93 5.46
CA ARG A 299 0.69 19.76 6.33
C ARG A 299 -0.23 20.12 7.50
N VAL A 300 -1.37 19.46 7.60
CA VAL A 300 -2.40 19.73 8.62
C VAL A 300 -2.38 18.73 9.77
N ALA A 301 -1.83 17.54 9.57
CA ALA A 301 -1.68 16.56 10.64
C ALA A 301 -0.47 15.65 10.40
N THR A 302 -0.02 15.05 11.51
CA THR A 302 0.91 13.92 11.53
C THR A 302 0.31 12.87 12.45
N VAL A 303 0.05 11.69 11.91
CA VAL A 303 -0.57 10.56 12.61
C VAL A 303 0.50 9.52 12.88
N ALA A 304 0.86 9.30 14.15
CA ALA A 304 1.70 8.18 14.52
C ALA A 304 0.97 6.87 14.22
N VAL A 305 1.64 5.93 13.55
CA VAL A 305 1.12 4.61 13.22
C VAL A 305 2.13 3.54 13.65
N GLY A 306 1.92 2.29 13.23
CA GLY A 306 2.88 1.22 13.47
C GLY A 306 4.13 1.31 12.59
N LYS A 307 4.92 0.24 12.62
CA LYS A 307 6.25 0.20 12.02
C LYS A 307 6.19 0.11 10.49
N LEU A 308 6.98 0.97 9.83
CA LEU A 308 7.16 0.99 8.37
C LEU A 308 5.84 1.06 7.59
N PRO A 309 5.05 2.14 7.72
CA PRO A 309 3.84 2.31 6.92
C PRO A 309 4.18 2.35 5.42
N HIS A 310 3.40 1.60 4.64
CA HIS A 310 3.60 1.37 3.21
C HIS A 310 2.33 1.70 2.42
N GLY A 311 1.51 0.73 2.02
CA GLY A 311 0.27 0.98 1.28
C GLY A 311 -0.73 1.83 2.05
N VAL A 312 -1.46 2.72 1.36
CA VAL A 312 -2.50 3.57 1.95
C VAL A 312 -3.72 3.72 1.03
N TRP A 313 -4.93 3.61 1.58
CA TRP A 313 -6.17 3.65 0.79
C TRP A 313 -7.38 4.17 1.58
N PRO A 314 -8.23 5.05 1.02
CA PRO A 314 -9.43 5.60 1.69
C PRO A 314 -10.63 4.62 1.70
N SER A 315 -11.54 4.76 2.65
CA SER A 315 -12.88 4.13 2.57
C SER A 315 -13.74 4.78 1.49
N GLY A 316 -14.82 4.09 1.08
CA GLY A 316 -15.76 4.56 0.05
C GLY A 316 -16.47 5.89 0.36
N ASP A 317 -16.50 6.30 1.63
CA ASP A 317 -17.07 7.57 2.11
C ASP A 317 -16.01 8.57 2.62
N GLY A 318 -14.72 8.19 2.56
CA GLY A 318 -13.60 8.98 3.05
C GLY A 318 -13.53 9.15 4.57
N SER A 319 -14.38 8.46 5.35
CA SER A 319 -14.39 8.52 6.82
C SER A 319 -13.23 7.77 7.48
N ARG A 320 -12.60 6.87 6.73
CA ARG A 320 -11.42 6.09 7.14
C ARG A 320 -10.33 6.15 6.07
N VAL A 321 -9.09 6.02 6.52
CA VAL A 321 -7.93 5.69 5.68
C VAL A 321 -7.24 4.49 6.30
N TYR A 322 -6.93 3.49 5.49
CA TYR A 322 -6.28 2.25 5.91
C TYR A 322 -4.82 2.23 5.47
N VAL A 323 -3.94 1.70 6.32
CA VAL A 323 -2.49 1.72 6.12
C VAL A 323 -1.91 0.34 6.38
N GLY A 324 -1.18 -0.21 5.42
CA GLY A 324 -0.37 -1.41 5.60
C GLY A 324 0.91 -1.07 6.34
N LEU A 325 1.24 -1.84 7.38
CA LEU A 325 2.42 -1.64 8.23
C LEU A 325 3.40 -2.78 7.99
N GLU A 326 4.35 -2.56 7.08
CA GLU A 326 5.22 -3.60 6.51
C GLU A 326 6.06 -4.31 7.59
N ASN A 327 6.58 -3.58 8.57
CA ASN A 327 7.36 -4.16 9.68
C ASN A 327 6.56 -4.41 10.96
N ALA A 328 5.24 -4.26 10.91
CA ALA A 328 4.36 -4.63 12.02
C ALA A 328 3.41 -5.77 11.67
N ASP A 329 3.35 -6.21 10.41
CA ASP A 329 2.43 -7.23 9.90
C ASP A 329 0.97 -6.93 10.29
N GLN A 330 0.61 -5.65 10.16
CA GLN A 330 -0.67 -5.11 10.58
C GLN A 330 -1.26 -4.15 9.54
N LEU A 331 -2.58 -4.04 9.58
CA LEU A 331 -3.36 -3.00 8.95
C LEU A 331 -3.81 -2.00 10.03
N ALA A 332 -3.48 -0.73 9.88
CA ALA A 332 -4.02 0.34 10.74
C ALA A 332 -5.21 1.02 10.06
N ALA A 333 -6.26 1.32 10.82
CA ALA A 333 -7.38 2.16 10.39
C ALA A 333 -7.28 3.54 11.06
N ILE A 334 -7.30 4.60 10.26
CA ILE A 334 -7.26 5.99 10.70
C ILE A 334 -8.64 6.62 10.50
N ASP A 335 -9.20 7.23 11.54
CA ASP A 335 -10.38 8.09 11.45
C ASP A 335 -9.96 9.46 10.88
N THR A 336 -10.55 9.85 9.75
CA THR A 336 -10.14 11.07 9.02
C THR A 336 -10.67 12.36 9.63
N ALA A 337 -11.70 12.29 10.49
CA ALA A 337 -12.22 13.45 11.20
C ALA A 337 -11.31 13.87 12.36
N THR A 338 -10.68 12.91 13.02
CA THR A 338 -9.84 13.12 14.20
C THR A 338 -8.34 12.95 13.92
N ASN A 339 -7.98 12.37 12.77
CA ASN A 339 -6.61 11.97 12.42
C ASN A 339 -5.97 11.07 13.48
N LYS A 340 -6.72 10.07 13.95
CA LYS A 340 -6.27 9.10 14.95
C LYS A 340 -6.42 7.68 14.44
N VAL A 341 -5.46 6.83 14.80
CA VAL A 341 -5.60 5.38 14.62
C VAL A 341 -6.72 4.89 15.55
N VAL A 342 -7.70 4.20 14.98
CA VAL A 342 -8.87 3.66 15.69
C VAL A 342 -8.87 2.13 15.76
N ALA A 343 -8.05 1.47 14.93
CA ALA A 343 -7.85 0.03 14.98
C ALA A 343 -6.48 -0.38 14.41
N SER A 344 -5.98 -1.51 14.88
CA SER A 344 -4.88 -2.26 14.29
C SER A 344 -5.29 -3.72 14.15
N VAL A 345 -5.21 -4.26 12.94
CA VAL A 345 -5.68 -5.61 12.58
C VAL A 345 -4.47 -6.44 12.14
N PRO A 346 -4.24 -7.65 12.69
CA PRO A 346 -3.18 -8.52 12.20
C PRO A 346 -3.48 -8.96 10.75
N VAL A 347 -2.45 -8.97 9.90
CA VAL A 347 -2.51 -9.41 8.50
C VAL A 347 -1.32 -10.32 8.18
N GLY A 348 -1.11 -10.66 6.91
CA GLY A 348 0.05 -11.44 6.48
C GLY A 348 1.38 -10.68 6.59
N GLN A 349 2.46 -11.33 6.16
CA GLN A 349 3.83 -10.84 6.33
C GLN A 349 4.23 -9.80 5.28
N ALA A 350 4.67 -8.62 5.74
CA ALA A 350 5.10 -7.49 4.92
C ALA A 350 4.03 -6.99 3.94
N PRO A 351 2.89 -6.45 4.43
CA PRO A 351 1.88 -5.85 3.56
C PRO A 351 2.43 -4.68 2.74
N GLN A 352 2.30 -4.75 1.41
CA GLN A 352 2.83 -3.77 0.46
C GLN A 352 1.73 -2.83 -0.06
N ALA A 353 0.67 -3.38 -0.66
CA ALA A 353 -0.47 -2.64 -1.19
C ALA A 353 -1.74 -2.87 -0.36
N ILE A 354 -2.60 -1.85 -0.30
CA ILE A 354 -3.91 -1.89 0.36
C ILE A 354 -4.96 -1.41 -0.64
N ASN A 355 -6.08 -2.13 -0.76
CA ASN A 355 -7.24 -1.68 -1.51
C ASN A 355 -8.50 -1.83 -0.66
N TYR A 356 -9.28 -0.76 -0.54
CA TYR A 356 -10.66 -0.81 -0.05
C TYR A 356 -11.60 -1.01 -1.24
N VAL A 357 -12.43 -2.04 -1.18
CA VAL A 357 -13.39 -2.38 -2.24
C VAL A 357 -14.81 -2.28 -1.65
N PRO A 358 -15.58 -1.23 -2.00
CA PRO A 358 -16.95 -1.06 -1.53
C PRO A 358 -17.89 -2.11 -2.14
N ASP A 359 -18.87 -2.58 -1.37
CA ASP A 359 -19.85 -3.59 -1.76
C ASP A 359 -19.21 -4.82 -2.43
N ALA A 360 -17.96 -5.18 -2.09
CA ALA A 360 -17.25 -6.34 -2.62
C ALA A 360 -18.08 -7.64 -2.50
N VAL A 361 -18.84 -7.75 -1.41
CA VAL A 361 -19.66 -8.91 -1.05
C VAL A 361 -21.14 -8.46 -0.93
N PRO A 362 -21.89 -8.46 -2.03
CA PRO A 362 -23.25 -7.92 -2.06
C PRO A 362 -24.25 -8.89 -1.41
N ARG A 363 -23.87 -10.16 -1.28
CA ARG A 363 -24.66 -11.26 -0.72
C ARG A 363 -23.75 -12.24 0.03
N GLY A 364 -24.25 -12.79 1.13
CA GLY A 364 -23.52 -13.74 1.97
C GLY A 364 -22.54 -13.08 2.92
N ASP A 365 -21.67 -13.88 3.52
CA ASP A 365 -20.62 -13.45 4.46
C ASP A 365 -19.28 -13.12 3.78
N GLY A 366 -19.09 -13.52 2.52
CA GLY A 366 -17.88 -13.28 1.74
C GLY A 366 -16.63 -13.97 2.31
N MET A 367 -16.82 -15.04 3.08
CA MET A 367 -15.73 -15.79 3.71
C MET A 367 -15.35 -17.06 2.95
N GLN A 368 -16.02 -17.33 1.82
CA GLN A 368 -15.74 -18.49 0.98
C GLN A 368 -14.27 -18.47 0.55
N ASN A 369 -13.62 -19.64 0.52
CA ASN A 369 -12.22 -19.85 0.13
C ASN A 369 -11.16 -19.10 0.96
N LEU A 370 -11.54 -18.41 2.03
CA LEU A 370 -10.58 -17.85 2.97
C LEU A 370 -9.98 -18.94 3.85
N GLN A 371 -8.71 -18.77 4.16
CA GLN A 371 -7.98 -19.59 5.13
C GLN A 371 -7.71 -18.77 6.40
N PRO A 372 -7.57 -19.41 7.57
CA PRO A 372 -7.05 -18.74 8.75
C PRO A 372 -5.66 -18.16 8.50
N LEU A 373 -5.29 -17.10 9.23
CA LEU A 373 -3.99 -16.44 9.08
C LEU A 373 -2.80 -17.41 9.22
N GLY A 374 -2.85 -18.33 10.21
CA GLY A 374 -1.89 -19.43 10.32
C GLY A 374 -0.42 -18.99 10.28
N VAL A 375 0.38 -19.67 9.45
CA VAL A 375 1.82 -19.37 9.25
C VAL A 375 2.06 -17.96 8.69
N ALA A 376 1.09 -17.41 7.93
CA ALA A 376 1.21 -16.04 7.43
C ALA A 376 1.19 -14.98 8.56
N GLY A 377 0.81 -15.34 9.78
CA GLY A 377 0.91 -14.46 10.96
C GLY A 377 2.13 -14.71 11.83
N GLN A 378 3.02 -15.64 11.45
CA GLN A 378 4.17 -16.03 12.28
C GLN A 378 5.40 -15.18 11.93
N ALA A 379 5.62 -14.12 12.70
CA ALA A 379 6.80 -13.27 12.58
C ALA A 379 7.34 -12.89 13.97
N ALA A 380 8.63 -12.55 14.03
CA ALA A 380 9.23 -11.94 15.21
C ALA A 380 9.62 -10.49 14.89
N HIS A 381 9.11 -9.55 15.69
CA HIS A 381 9.41 -8.13 15.55
C HIS A 381 10.45 -7.71 16.59
N LEU A 382 11.51 -7.08 16.12
CA LEU A 382 12.64 -6.59 16.91
C LEU A 382 12.86 -5.09 16.63
N GLU A 383 13.68 -4.46 17.47
CA GLU A 383 14.13 -3.09 17.27
C GLU A 383 15.63 -3.01 17.50
N LEU A 384 16.31 -2.15 16.74
CA LEU A 384 17.67 -1.72 17.04
C LEU A 384 17.64 -0.27 17.52
N GLN A 385 18.35 -0.03 18.61
CA GLN A 385 18.44 1.27 19.25
C GLN A 385 19.85 1.84 19.06
N ALA A 386 19.94 3.16 18.98
CA ALA A 386 21.21 3.86 18.90
C ALA A 386 22.14 3.47 20.07
N TRP A 387 23.40 3.24 19.77
CA TRP A 387 24.40 2.72 20.69
C TRP A 387 25.72 3.48 20.53
N ALA A 388 26.29 3.92 21.65
CA ALA A 388 27.60 4.56 21.70
C ALA A 388 28.19 4.39 23.10
N ASP A 389 29.53 4.29 23.18
CA ASP A 389 30.27 4.20 24.44
C ASP A 389 29.76 3.09 25.40
N GLY A 390 29.36 1.94 24.82
CA GLY A 390 28.87 0.79 25.56
C GLY A 390 27.49 0.99 26.20
N LYS A 391 26.73 2.02 25.79
CA LYS A 391 25.41 2.32 26.35
C LYS A 391 24.40 2.70 25.27
N ARG A 392 23.13 2.41 25.57
CA ARG A 392 21.98 2.87 24.79
C ARG A 392 21.94 4.39 24.78
N GLN A 393 21.69 4.94 23.60
CA GLN A 393 21.49 6.37 23.38
C GLN A 393 19.99 6.65 23.17
N VAL A 394 19.52 7.78 23.71
CA VAL A 394 18.16 8.28 23.45
C VAL A 394 18.24 9.25 22.28
N THR A 395 17.51 8.95 21.20
CA THR A 395 17.48 9.79 20.00
C THR A 395 16.05 10.16 19.66
N ALA A 396 15.88 11.27 18.92
CA ALA A 396 14.57 11.69 18.41
C ALA A 396 14.13 10.88 17.16
N SER A 397 15.06 10.14 16.54
CA SER A 397 14.78 9.32 15.38
C SER A 397 13.99 8.07 15.77
N ALA A 398 13.06 7.65 14.92
CA ALA A 398 12.40 6.36 15.08
C ALA A 398 13.45 5.24 15.14
N PRO A 399 13.28 4.22 16.02
CA PRO A 399 14.21 3.11 16.09
C PRO A 399 14.18 2.31 14.77
N THR A 400 15.30 1.68 14.44
CA THR A 400 15.34 0.74 13.33
C THR A 400 14.43 -0.44 13.68
N SER A 401 13.41 -0.67 12.87
CA SER A 401 12.54 -1.83 13.03
C SER A 401 13.07 -3.01 12.23
N VAL A 402 12.96 -4.21 12.79
CA VAL A 402 13.36 -5.44 12.12
C VAL A 402 12.25 -6.46 12.27
N THR A 403 11.85 -7.11 11.18
CA THR A 403 10.94 -8.25 11.21
C THR A 403 11.65 -9.48 10.66
N LEU A 404 11.52 -10.59 11.39
CA LEU A 404 11.94 -11.92 10.98
C LEU A 404 10.69 -12.70 10.59
N PHE A 405 10.55 -12.97 9.31
CA PHE A 405 9.46 -13.77 8.77
C PHE A 405 9.82 -15.26 8.90
N ASP A 406 8.96 -16.05 9.55
CA ASP A 406 9.17 -17.50 9.64
C ASP A 406 8.96 -18.12 8.26
N GLN A 407 10.03 -18.74 7.76
CA GLN A 407 10.11 -19.34 6.44
C GLN A 407 10.81 -20.71 6.57
N GLY A 408 10.50 -21.46 7.65
CA GLY A 408 10.99 -22.80 7.93
C GLY A 408 12.42 -22.83 8.50
N LEU A 409 13.33 -23.57 7.85
CA LEU A 409 14.75 -23.67 8.27
C LEU A 409 15.54 -22.38 8.04
N THR A 410 15.03 -21.49 7.20
CA THR A 410 15.58 -20.16 6.91
C THR A 410 14.58 -19.09 7.32
N GLN A 411 15.03 -17.87 7.51
CA GLN A 411 14.18 -16.72 7.73
C GLN A 411 14.52 -15.63 6.72
N VAL A 412 13.50 -14.90 6.31
CA VAL A 412 13.68 -13.61 5.65
C VAL A 412 13.68 -12.56 6.75
N LEU A 413 14.76 -11.79 6.82
CA LEU A 413 14.86 -10.61 7.67
C LEU A 413 14.64 -9.38 6.80
N GLN A 414 13.74 -8.50 7.21
CA GLN A 414 13.67 -7.14 6.70
C GLN A 414 13.92 -6.14 7.82
N ALA A 415 14.85 -5.22 7.60
CA ALA A 415 15.12 -4.10 8.50
C ALA A 415 14.84 -2.76 7.80
N SER A 416 14.09 -1.88 8.46
CA SER A 416 14.01 -0.48 8.08
C SER A 416 14.97 0.32 8.96
N ALA A 417 16.20 0.44 8.50
CA ALA A 417 17.27 1.17 9.17
C ALA A 417 17.03 2.68 9.09
N THR A 418 17.13 3.36 10.22
CA THR A 418 16.89 4.81 10.38
C THR A 418 17.90 5.43 11.34
N GLY A 419 18.10 6.75 11.27
CA GLY A 419 18.96 7.48 12.21
C GLY A 419 20.46 7.17 12.08
N LEU A 420 20.90 6.70 10.91
CA LEU A 420 22.30 6.48 10.58
C LEU A 420 22.90 7.70 9.86
N GLN A 421 24.22 7.70 9.62
CA GLN A 421 24.85 8.78 8.86
C GLN A 421 24.44 8.70 7.39
N PRO A 422 24.11 9.83 6.73
CA PRO A 422 23.77 9.86 5.32
C PRO A 422 24.86 9.32 4.40
N ARG A 423 24.46 8.57 3.36
CA ARG A 423 25.36 8.08 2.29
C ARG A 423 26.60 7.33 2.81
N GLN A 424 26.46 6.63 3.94
CA GLN A 424 27.51 5.80 4.52
C GLN A 424 27.19 4.30 4.35
N ALA A 425 28.25 3.51 4.15
CA ALA A 425 28.17 2.06 4.07
C ALA A 425 28.12 1.45 5.48
N TYR A 426 27.27 0.45 5.65
CA TYR A 426 27.03 -0.27 6.89
C TYR A 426 26.91 -1.78 6.63
N VAL A 427 27.00 -2.55 7.71
CA VAL A 427 26.68 -3.97 7.74
C VAL A 427 25.64 -4.23 8.83
N LEU A 428 24.60 -4.97 8.47
CA LEU A 428 23.73 -5.65 9.43
C LEU A 428 24.39 -6.99 9.76
N ALA A 429 24.60 -7.26 11.05
CA ALA A 429 25.34 -8.43 11.52
C ALA A 429 24.73 -9.04 12.78
N LEU A 430 25.19 -10.25 13.12
CA LEU A 430 24.95 -10.90 14.40
C LEU A 430 26.20 -10.78 15.28
N SER A 431 25.99 -10.48 16.56
CA SER A 431 27.00 -10.53 17.62
C SER A 431 26.64 -11.61 18.63
N GLY A 432 27.63 -12.28 19.23
CA GLY A 432 27.41 -13.19 20.37
C GLY A 432 27.18 -12.47 21.72
N GLN A 433 27.32 -11.14 21.76
CA GLN A 433 27.24 -10.34 22.98
C GLN A 433 26.02 -9.42 22.97
N VAL A 434 25.41 -9.27 24.14
CA VAL A 434 24.18 -8.51 24.34
C VAL A 434 24.33 -7.00 24.05
N ASP A 435 25.53 -6.47 24.23
CA ASP A 435 25.90 -5.08 23.92
C ASP A 435 26.37 -4.90 22.47
N GLY A 436 26.28 -5.96 21.66
CA GLY A 436 26.69 -5.98 20.27
C GLY A 436 28.20 -6.11 20.04
N SER A 437 29.02 -6.18 21.09
CA SER A 437 30.48 -6.28 20.97
C SER A 437 30.96 -7.65 20.49
N GLY A 438 32.27 -7.81 20.31
CA GLY A 438 32.88 -9.08 19.88
C GLY A 438 32.90 -9.29 18.37
N GLU A 439 33.03 -10.55 17.95
CA GLU A 439 33.06 -10.91 16.53
C GLU A 439 31.69 -10.73 15.87
N LEU A 440 31.67 -10.04 14.72
CA LEU A 440 30.46 -9.75 13.97
C LEU A 440 30.33 -10.67 12.76
N GLN A 441 29.28 -11.50 12.76
CA GLN A 441 28.90 -12.32 11.62
C GLN A 441 28.01 -11.50 10.69
N ALA A 442 28.55 -11.06 9.55
CA ALA A 442 27.82 -10.25 8.57
C ALA A 442 26.60 -11.00 8.00
N LEU A 443 25.46 -10.31 7.95
CA LEU A 443 24.24 -10.79 7.28
C LEU A 443 24.04 -10.10 5.93
N SER A 444 24.18 -8.77 5.90
CA SER A 444 23.95 -7.97 4.70
C SER A 444 24.67 -6.63 4.78
N ASN A 445 25.37 -6.24 3.71
CA ASN A 445 25.96 -4.92 3.55
C ASN A 445 24.96 -3.99 2.88
N PHE A 446 24.90 -2.73 3.31
CA PHE A 446 23.98 -1.75 2.75
C PHE A 446 24.57 -0.33 2.76
N MET A 447 24.00 0.53 1.92
CA MET A 447 24.32 1.96 1.86
C MET A 447 23.08 2.75 2.27
N THR A 448 23.22 3.67 3.21
CA THR A 448 22.12 4.58 3.59
C THR A 448 21.85 5.61 2.51
N ASN A 449 20.60 6.04 2.39
CA ASN A 449 20.20 7.13 1.52
C ASN A 449 20.64 8.52 2.07
N PRO A 450 20.36 9.64 1.37
CA PRO A 450 20.69 10.99 1.85
C PRO A 450 20.04 11.38 3.20
N ALA A 451 19.03 10.65 3.65
CA ALA A 451 18.37 10.83 4.94
C ALA A 451 18.88 9.84 6.01
N GLY A 452 19.98 9.12 5.76
CA GLY A 452 20.57 8.21 6.75
C GLY A 452 19.70 6.97 7.02
N SER A 453 18.93 6.53 6.03
CA SER A 453 17.99 5.40 6.15
C SER A 453 18.15 4.38 5.02
N ALA A 454 17.74 3.13 5.24
CA ALA A 454 17.76 2.06 4.24
C ALA A 454 16.76 0.94 4.55
N ILE A 455 16.24 0.26 3.51
CA ILE A 455 15.60 -1.05 3.67
C ILE A 455 16.66 -2.11 3.40
N VAL A 456 16.84 -3.04 4.33
CA VAL A 456 17.87 -4.07 4.28
C VAL A 456 17.19 -5.43 4.38
N ASN A 457 17.46 -6.31 3.42
CA ASN A 457 16.99 -7.69 3.44
C ASN A 457 18.16 -8.66 3.65
N ALA A 458 17.92 -9.75 4.37
CA ALA A 458 18.83 -10.88 4.49
C ALA A 458 18.04 -12.19 4.54
N ILE A 459 18.65 -13.29 4.06
CA ILE A 459 18.08 -14.63 4.12
C ILE A 459 19.12 -15.58 4.70
N GLY A 460 18.71 -16.41 5.65
CA GLY A 460 19.58 -17.45 6.20
C GLY A 460 19.00 -18.12 7.44
N PRO A 461 19.76 -19.01 8.09
CA PRO A 461 19.43 -19.57 9.40
C PRO A 461 19.67 -18.51 10.49
N ILE A 462 18.90 -17.42 10.41
CA ILE A 462 18.97 -16.30 11.36
C ILE A 462 18.42 -16.75 12.72
N ARG A 463 17.56 -17.79 12.72
CA ARG A 463 17.04 -18.44 13.93
C ARG A 463 18.13 -19.29 14.57
N GLN A 464 18.84 -18.68 15.50
CA GLN A 464 19.11 -19.32 16.79
C GLN A 464 18.79 -18.24 17.83
N ILE A 465 17.64 -18.33 18.51
CA ILE A 465 17.32 -18.04 19.94
C ILE A 465 15.83 -18.33 20.21
N VAL A 466 15.54 -18.82 21.44
CA VAL A 466 14.27 -19.03 22.21
C VAL A 466 13.32 -20.15 21.72
N GLN A 467 13.00 -21.26 22.43
CA GLN A 467 13.14 -21.73 23.83
C GLN A 467 13.12 -23.29 23.89
N GLY A 468 13.63 -23.87 24.99
CA GLY A 468 13.30 -25.22 25.49
C GLY A 468 14.29 -25.70 26.56
N ALA A 469 13.83 -25.90 27.80
CA ALA A 469 14.65 -26.47 28.87
C ALA A 469 15.11 -27.88 28.46
N GLY A 470 16.39 -28.03 28.11
CA GLY A 470 17.00 -29.34 27.86
C GLY A 470 17.90 -29.48 26.62
N ALA A 471 18.06 -28.47 25.77
CA ALA A 471 19.02 -28.52 24.66
C ALA A 471 20.31 -27.75 24.99
N ALA A 472 21.46 -28.25 24.49
CA ALA A 472 22.80 -27.69 24.70
C ALA A 472 22.88 -26.18 24.36
N PRO A 473 23.80 -25.40 24.98
CA PRO A 473 23.78 -23.94 24.93
C PRO A 473 24.23 -23.40 23.56
N ASP A 474 23.32 -23.35 22.60
CA ASP A 474 23.48 -22.49 21.42
C ASP A 474 23.41 -21.04 21.88
N ALA A 475 24.55 -20.34 21.83
CA ALA A 475 24.72 -18.99 22.34
C ALA A 475 23.75 -18.00 21.67
N ARG A 476 23.04 -17.22 22.50
CA ARG A 476 22.14 -16.16 22.03
C ARG A 476 22.93 -15.11 21.24
N ARG A 477 22.55 -14.89 19.97
CA ARG A 477 23.04 -13.84 19.06
C ARG A 477 22.15 -12.58 19.00
N TYR A 478 22.73 -11.42 18.90
CA TYR A 478 22.03 -10.13 18.88
C TYR A 478 22.29 -9.42 17.56
N LEU A 479 21.24 -8.81 17.00
CA LEU A 479 21.38 -8.00 15.79
C LEU A 479 22.10 -6.68 16.09
N VAL A 480 23.00 -6.29 15.20
CA VAL A 480 23.72 -5.01 15.26
C VAL A 480 23.82 -4.38 13.88
N ILE A 481 23.92 -3.05 13.85
CA ILE A 481 24.38 -2.29 12.69
C ILE A 481 25.72 -1.63 13.03
N ALA A 482 26.72 -1.86 12.18
CA ALA A 482 28.05 -1.28 12.31
C ALA A 482 28.48 -0.60 10.99
N PRO A 483 29.22 0.52 11.03
CA PRO A 483 29.74 1.15 9.83
C PRO A 483 30.75 0.21 9.15
N LEU A 484 30.71 0.11 7.84
CA LEU A 484 31.65 -0.68 7.06
C LEU A 484 32.82 0.22 6.65
N ARG A 485 34.04 -0.14 7.06
CA ARG A 485 35.28 0.59 6.72
C ARG A 485 36.27 -0.39 6.12
N ASP A 486 36.73 -0.13 4.90
CA ASP A 486 37.66 -1.00 4.15
C ASP A 486 37.21 -2.47 4.10
N GLY A 487 35.88 -2.68 3.94
CA GLY A 487 35.27 -4.02 3.89
C GLY A 487 35.15 -4.73 5.24
N LYS A 488 35.54 -4.10 6.36
CA LYS A 488 35.44 -4.66 7.70
C LYS A 488 34.41 -3.91 8.56
N PRO A 489 33.64 -4.62 9.40
CA PRO A 489 32.75 -3.99 10.37
C PRO A 489 33.54 -3.15 11.39
N GLY A 490 33.11 -1.92 11.65
CA GLY A 490 33.56 -1.09 12.77
C GLY A 490 32.79 -1.39 14.07
N ALA A 491 32.85 -0.45 15.02
CA ALA A 491 32.07 -0.56 16.26
C ALA A 491 30.56 -0.43 15.99
N PRO A 492 29.71 -1.26 16.60
CA PRO A 492 28.25 -1.14 16.50
C PRO A 492 27.75 0.26 16.87
N VAL A 493 26.86 0.80 16.04
CA VAL A 493 26.18 2.09 16.27
C VAL A 493 24.69 1.91 16.55
N GLN A 494 24.15 0.73 16.25
CA GLN A 494 22.83 0.31 16.72
C GLN A 494 22.89 -1.14 17.18
N VAL A 495 22.19 -1.45 18.27
CA VAL A 495 22.17 -2.76 18.92
C VAL A 495 20.72 -3.15 19.21
N GLN A 496 20.44 -4.46 19.12
CA GLN A 496 19.13 -5.03 19.42
C GLN A 496 18.62 -4.65 20.81
N ALA A 497 17.42 -4.10 20.85
CA ALA A 497 16.65 -3.91 22.08
C ALA A 497 16.27 -5.26 22.68
N LEU A 498 16.40 -5.38 24.01
CA LEU A 498 16.04 -6.59 24.76
C LEU A 498 14.62 -6.56 25.29
#